data_AF-A0A5R8QHP8-F1
#
_entry.id   AF-A0A5R8QHP8-F1
#
_cell.length_a   1.000
_cell.length_b   1.000
_cell.length_c   1.000
_cell.angle_alpha   90.00
_cell.angle_beta   90.00
_cell.angle_gamma   90.00
#
_symmetry.space_group_name_H-M   'P 1'
#
loop_
_entity.id
_entity.type
_entity.pdbx_description
1 polymer ?
#
loop_
_entity_poly.entity_id
_entity_poly.type
_entity_poly.pdbx_seq_one_letter_code
_entity_poly.pdbx_strand_id
1 'polypeptide(L)'
;MRKLRRSVAAVLMLLFLAGATSIPAFAIEPNVYDSKDEAAAAETKVLEESGSRPGTYPVTVSYHEDGKTISAVAYVTVEGKYTVIVEPIAIDAQAIHLRVDEVSVMTNEAWIERADAHAWNMQTLAELPIVSVDASLVKAVPGHYSVTFATVEGVSTTVPVLVSQVGASGENTLYGANNEALGSGFGWFESFGFTVLKVFILTMLLLPLVLLFFQFFLSSKLMKELEGITDRGGK
;
A
#
# COMPACT_ATOMS: atom_id res chain seq x y z
N MET A 1 59.56 -34.89 18.45
CA MET A 1 58.27 -34.17 18.59
C MET A 1 57.89 -33.24 17.41
N ARG A 2 58.74 -32.98 16.40
CA ARG A 2 58.39 -32.11 15.26
C ARG A 2 57.60 -32.78 14.11
N LYS A 3 57.61 -34.12 14.02
CA LYS A 3 56.93 -34.85 12.92
C LYS A 3 55.46 -35.16 13.16
N LEU A 4 54.99 -35.12 14.42
CA LEU A 4 53.59 -35.46 14.77
C LEU A 4 52.61 -34.29 14.62
N ARG A 5 53.10 -33.04 14.56
CA ARG A 5 52.26 -31.83 14.40
C ARG A 5 51.86 -31.53 12.94
N ARG A 6 52.54 -32.14 11.96
CA ARG A 6 52.25 -31.90 10.53
C ARG A 6 51.14 -32.79 9.98
N SER A 7 50.92 -33.97 10.57
CA SER A 7 49.88 -34.90 10.12
C SER A 7 48.47 -34.53 10.58
N VAL A 8 48.34 -33.85 11.73
CA VAL A 8 47.03 -33.40 12.24
C VAL A 8 46.51 -32.20 11.45
N ALA A 9 47.40 -31.30 11.00
CA ALA A 9 47.03 -30.16 10.16
C ALA A 9 46.57 -30.58 8.74
N ALA A 10 47.14 -31.65 8.17
CA ALA A 10 46.76 -32.13 6.85
C ALA A 10 45.40 -32.85 6.84
N VAL A 11 45.03 -33.53 7.93
CA VAL A 11 43.73 -34.22 8.03
C VAL A 11 42.59 -33.23 8.34
N LEU A 12 42.86 -32.15 9.10
CA LEU A 12 41.89 -31.09 9.36
C LEU A 12 41.61 -30.21 8.13
N MET A 13 42.56 -30.07 7.21
CA MET A 13 42.39 -29.29 5.97
C MET A 13 41.66 -30.08 4.87
N LEU A 14 41.69 -31.42 4.91
CA LEU A 14 40.95 -32.28 3.99
C LEU A 14 39.50 -32.52 4.40
N LEU A 15 39.16 -32.34 5.69
CA LEU A 15 37.78 -32.39 6.18
C LEU A 15 37.00 -31.09 5.98
N PHE A 16 37.67 -29.98 5.66
CA PHE A 16 37.00 -28.70 5.34
C PHE A 16 36.64 -28.55 3.85
N LEU A 17 37.10 -29.45 2.98
CA LEU A 17 36.84 -29.39 1.54
C LEU A 17 35.67 -30.29 1.08
N ALA A 18 35.13 -31.14 1.96
CA ALA A 18 34.02 -32.06 1.65
C ALA A 18 32.66 -31.56 2.14
N GLY A 19 32.58 -30.32 2.64
CA GLY A 19 31.37 -29.71 3.21
C GLY A 19 30.69 -28.67 2.32
N ALA A 20 31.01 -28.61 1.02
CA ALA A 20 30.21 -27.86 0.06
C ALA A 20 28.92 -28.64 -0.20
N THR A 21 28.00 -28.53 0.76
CA THR A 21 26.63 -29.01 0.62
C THR A 21 26.06 -28.42 -0.67
N SER A 22 25.59 -29.31 -1.54
CA SER A 22 24.76 -28.98 -2.67
C SER A 22 23.50 -28.32 -2.15
N ILE A 23 23.53 -27.00 -2.00
CA ILE A 23 22.32 -26.21 -1.91
C ILE A 23 21.59 -26.50 -3.23
N PRO A 24 20.42 -27.15 -3.22
CA PRO A 24 19.63 -27.22 -4.43
C PRO A 24 19.36 -25.77 -4.82
N ALA A 25 19.97 -25.33 -5.91
CA ALA A 25 19.52 -24.13 -6.58
C ALA A 25 18.09 -24.44 -6.98
N PHE A 26 17.13 -23.95 -6.21
CA PHE A 26 15.76 -23.84 -6.65
C PHE A 26 15.80 -22.84 -7.79
N ALA A 27 16.10 -23.34 -9.00
CA ALA A 27 15.85 -22.63 -10.22
C ALA A 27 14.33 -22.46 -10.24
N ILE A 28 13.87 -21.25 -9.94
CA ILE A 28 12.52 -20.84 -10.27
C ILE A 28 12.40 -21.11 -11.77
N GLU A 29 11.60 -22.10 -12.16
CA GLU A 29 11.41 -22.41 -13.57
C GLU A 29 10.84 -21.14 -14.22
N PRO A 30 11.55 -20.53 -15.19
CA PRO A 30 11.07 -19.32 -15.82
C PRO A 30 9.75 -19.64 -16.52
N ASN A 31 8.75 -18.78 -16.31
CA ASN A 31 7.46 -18.94 -16.96
C ASN A 31 7.66 -18.79 -18.48
N VAL A 32 7.18 -19.76 -19.27
CA VAL A 32 7.31 -19.77 -20.73
C VAL A 32 5.95 -19.48 -21.33
N TYR A 33 5.88 -18.42 -22.14
CA TYR A 33 4.64 -17.92 -22.73
C TYR A 33 4.51 -18.32 -24.22
N ASP A 34 3.32 -18.17 -24.80
CA ASP A 34 3.10 -18.55 -26.21
C ASP A 34 3.64 -17.51 -27.18
N SER A 35 3.81 -16.25 -26.75
CA SER A 35 4.37 -15.18 -27.57
C SER A 35 5.16 -14.14 -26.76
N LYS A 36 5.98 -13.35 -27.45
CA LYS A 36 6.73 -12.24 -26.85
C LYS A 36 5.81 -11.18 -26.22
N ASP A 37 4.72 -10.84 -26.91
CA ASP A 37 3.80 -9.79 -26.48
C ASP A 37 3.01 -10.24 -25.24
N GLU A 38 2.60 -11.51 -25.20
CA GLU A 38 1.98 -12.11 -24.01
C GLU A 38 2.95 -12.12 -22.83
N ALA A 39 4.20 -12.53 -23.06
CA ALA A 39 5.22 -12.53 -22.02
C ALA A 39 5.45 -11.11 -21.46
N ALA A 40 5.56 -10.12 -22.34
CA ALA A 40 5.72 -8.72 -21.93
C ALA A 40 4.52 -8.24 -21.11
N ALA A 41 3.29 -8.50 -21.54
CA ALA A 41 2.09 -8.11 -20.81
C ALA A 41 1.97 -8.80 -19.44
N ALA A 42 2.34 -10.07 -19.35
CA ALA A 42 2.34 -10.81 -18.09
C ALA A 42 3.38 -10.24 -17.11
N GLU A 43 4.59 -9.97 -17.57
CA GLU A 43 5.62 -9.35 -16.73
C GLU A 43 5.27 -7.92 -16.32
N THR A 44 4.63 -7.11 -17.19
CA THR A 44 4.11 -5.78 -16.82
C THR A 44 3.15 -5.90 -15.64
N LYS A 45 2.22 -6.86 -15.69
CA LYS A 45 1.26 -7.09 -14.60
C LYS A 45 1.94 -7.52 -13.30
N VAL A 46 2.98 -8.35 -13.36
CA VAL A 46 3.77 -8.72 -12.17
C VAL A 46 4.43 -7.49 -11.56
N LEU A 47 4.98 -6.59 -12.38
CA LEU A 47 5.58 -5.34 -11.90
C LEU A 47 4.53 -4.42 -11.26
N GLU A 48 3.37 -4.27 -11.87
CA GLU A 48 2.25 -3.50 -11.30
C GLU A 48 1.79 -4.07 -9.96
N GLU A 49 1.59 -5.39 -9.85
CA GLU A 49 1.17 -6.07 -8.63
C GLU A 49 2.24 -6.03 -7.52
N SER A 50 3.52 -5.97 -7.90
CA SER A 50 4.63 -5.79 -6.96
C SER A 50 4.72 -4.37 -6.39
N GLY A 51 3.96 -3.41 -6.92
CA GLY A 51 4.05 -2.00 -6.57
C GLY A 51 5.31 -1.34 -7.11
N SER A 52 5.82 -1.80 -8.25
CA SER A 52 6.92 -1.12 -8.93
C SER A 52 6.51 0.31 -9.27
N ARG A 53 7.45 1.25 -9.11
CA ARG A 53 7.23 2.64 -9.49
C ARG A 53 6.92 2.72 -11.00
N PRO A 54 6.12 3.69 -11.46
CA PRO A 54 5.99 3.96 -12.88
C PRO A 54 7.37 4.14 -13.53
N GLY A 55 7.57 3.57 -14.71
CA GLY A 55 8.90 3.45 -15.30
C GLY A 55 8.96 2.38 -16.40
N THR A 56 10.02 2.41 -17.21
CA THR A 56 10.32 1.34 -18.18
C THR A 56 11.41 0.41 -17.64
N TYR A 57 11.16 -0.89 -17.69
CA TYR A 57 12.00 -1.93 -17.11
C TYR A 57 12.43 -2.96 -18.17
N PRO A 58 13.72 -3.33 -18.22
CA PRO A 58 14.17 -4.46 -19.01
C PRO A 58 13.83 -5.76 -18.27
N VAL A 59 12.96 -6.58 -18.83
CA VAL A 59 12.59 -7.89 -18.29
C VAL A 59 13.04 -9.00 -19.23
N THR A 60 13.59 -10.07 -18.67
CA THR A 60 13.96 -11.26 -19.44
C THR A 60 12.74 -12.16 -19.54
N VAL A 61 12.18 -12.26 -20.74
CA VAL A 61 11.03 -13.11 -21.03
C VAL A 61 11.46 -14.37 -21.77
N SER A 62 10.75 -15.47 -21.54
CA SER A 62 10.90 -16.71 -22.31
C SER A 62 9.59 -17.04 -23.01
N TYR A 63 9.62 -17.29 -24.31
CA TYR A 63 8.42 -17.58 -25.10
C TYR A 63 8.68 -18.57 -26.23
N HIS A 64 7.62 -19.15 -26.79
CA HIS A 64 7.69 -20.02 -27.95
C HIS A 64 7.64 -19.23 -29.26
N GLU A 65 8.58 -19.51 -30.15
CA GLU A 65 8.59 -19.01 -31.53
C GLU A 65 9.07 -20.13 -32.45
N ASP A 66 8.32 -20.44 -33.51
CA ASP A 66 8.61 -21.52 -34.45
C ASP A 66 8.90 -22.89 -33.78
N GLY A 67 8.19 -23.20 -32.69
CA GLY A 67 8.34 -24.46 -31.94
C GLY A 67 9.61 -24.55 -31.10
N LYS A 68 10.33 -23.44 -30.90
CA LYS A 68 11.50 -23.34 -30.01
C LYS A 68 11.21 -22.37 -28.87
N THR A 69 11.82 -22.61 -27.71
CA THR A 69 11.84 -21.63 -26.62
C THR A 69 12.95 -20.63 -26.85
N ILE A 70 12.61 -19.35 -26.90
CA ILE A 70 13.54 -18.23 -27.04
C ILE A 70 13.49 -17.43 -25.74
N SER A 71 14.65 -16.97 -25.27
CA SER A 71 14.74 -15.99 -24.19
C SER A 71 15.24 -14.67 -24.77
N ALA A 72 14.54 -13.58 -24.47
CA ALA A 72 14.88 -12.24 -24.95
C ALA A 72 14.59 -11.18 -23.87
N VAL A 73 15.26 -10.04 -24.00
CA VAL A 73 14.93 -8.86 -23.18
C VAL A 73 13.78 -8.12 -23.85
N ALA A 74 12.69 -7.92 -23.11
CA ALA A 74 11.59 -7.03 -23.45
C ALA A 74 11.65 -5.78 -22.56
N TYR A 75 11.30 -4.63 -23.12
CA TYR A 75 11.17 -3.38 -22.37
C TYR A 75 9.68 -3.19 -22.07
N VAL A 76 9.31 -3.25 -20.80
CA VAL A 76 7.93 -3.11 -20.32
C VAL A 76 7.78 -1.80 -19.57
N THR A 77 6.69 -1.08 -19.80
CA THR A 77 6.42 0.19 -19.13
C THR A 77 5.29 0.00 -18.13
N VAL A 78 5.55 0.36 -16.88
CA VAL A 78 4.55 0.47 -15.81
C VAL A 78 4.03 1.90 -15.80
N GLU A 79 2.72 2.05 -15.90
CA GLU A 79 2.06 3.37 -15.91
C GLU A 79 1.43 3.67 -14.55
N GLY A 80 1.65 4.90 -14.08
CA GLY A 80 0.93 5.51 -12.98
C GLY A 80 -0.35 6.19 -13.44
N LYS A 81 -1.19 6.60 -12.48
CA LYS A 81 -2.48 7.26 -12.76
C LYS A 81 -2.35 8.53 -13.62
N TYR A 82 -1.23 9.25 -13.50
CA TYR A 82 -0.97 10.49 -14.22
C TYR A 82 0.25 10.36 -15.15
N THR A 83 0.58 9.13 -15.56
CA THR A 83 1.62 8.92 -16.57
C THR A 83 1.13 9.44 -17.92
N VAL A 84 1.99 10.20 -18.59
CA VAL A 84 1.78 10.67 -19.96
C VAL A 84 2.95 10.20 -20.81
N ILE A 85 2.63 9.50 -21.89
CA ILE A 85 3.61 8.98 -22.84
C ILE A 85 3.50 9.75 -24.15
N VAL A 86 4.62 10.35 -24.57
CA VAL A 86 4.82 10.94 -25.90
C VAL A 86 6.15 10.38 -26.40
N GLU A 87 6.08 9.31 -27.18
CA GLU A 87 7.26 8.52 -27.56
C GLU A 87 8.41 9.39 -28.10
N PRO A 88 9.66 9.17 -27.64
CA PRO A 88 10.12 8.08 -26.76
C PRO A 88 10.07 8.41 -25.24
N ILE A 89 9.41 9.49 -24.84
CA ILE A 89 9.47 10.02 -23.48
C ILE A 89 8.19 9.70 -22.72
N ALA A 90 8.36 9.39 -21.44
CA ALA A 90 7.27 9.32 -20.49
C ALA A 90 7.54 10.28 -19.32
N ILE A 91 6.47 10.78 -18.73
CA ILE A 91 6.49 11.59 -17.51
C ILE A 91 5.39 11.08 -16.59
N ASP A 92 5.70 10.93 -15.30
CA ASP A 92 4.75 10.55 -14.28
C ASP A 92 4.87 11.47 -13.06
N ALA A 93 3.77 11.60 -12.32
CA ALA A 93 3.69 12.31 -11.06
C ALA A 93 2.49 11.79 -10.25
N GLN A 94 2.45 12.12 -8.96
CA GLN A 94 1.42 11.72 -8.02
C GLN A 94 0.56 12.91 -7.58
N ALA A 95 -0.65 12.61 -7.12
CA ALA A 95 -1.53 13.61 -6.52
C ALA A 95 -0.91 14.14 -5.22
N ILE A 96 -1.04 15.45 -4.99
CA ILE A 96 -0.40 16.11 -3.86
C ILE A 96 -1.42 16.49 -2.80
N HIS A 97 -1.08 16.21 -1.55
CA HIS A 97 -1.82 16.70 -0.39
C HIS A 97 -0.94 17.65 0.42
N LEU A 98 -1.44 18.87 0.64
CA LEU A 98 -0.74 19.93 1.35
C LEU A 98 -1.66 20.60 2.35
N ARG A 99 -1.07 21.17 3.38
CA ARG A 99 -1.76 22.10 4.27
C ARG A 99 -1.63 23.53 3.75
N VAL A 100 -2.56 24.40 4.14
CA VAL A 100 -2.53 25.83 3.79
C VAL A 100 -1.23 26.54 4.15
N ASP A 101 -0.58 26.17 5.26
CA ASP A 101 0.71 26.73 5.72
C ASP A 101 1.90 26.26 4.88
N GLU A 102 1.78 25.10 4.22
CA GLU A 102 2.84 24.53 3.38
C GLU A 102 2.90 25.21 2.02
N VAL A 103 1.76 25.68 1.48
CA VAL A 103 1.68 26.27 0.13
C VAL A 103 2.66 27.44 -0.05
N SER A 104 2.83 28.28 0.97
CA SER A 104 3.70 29.48 0.87
C SER A 104 5.20 29.18 0.86
N VAL A 105 5.62 27.98 1.22
CA VAL A 105 7.04 27.57 1.27
C VAL A 105 7.43 26.61 0.14
N MET A 106 6.48 26.24 -0.72
CA MET A 106 6.74 25.31 -1.82
C MET A 106 7.60 25.98 -2.90
N THR A 107 8.78 25.39 -3.14
CA THR A 107 9.62 25.67 -4.32
C THR A 107 9.30 24.68 -5.44
N ASN A 108 9.84 24.91 -6.64
CA ASN A 108 9.69 23.98 -7.75
C ASN A 108 10.23 22.59 -7.40
N GLU A 109 11.38 22.54 -6.72
CA GLU A 109 11.99 21.29 -6.26
C GLU A 109 11.10 20.59 -5.22
N ALA A 110 10.49 21.34 -4.30
CA ALA A 110 9.56 20.77 -3.32
C ALA A 110 8.29 20.23 -3.99
N TRP A 111 7.79 20.88 -5.05
CA TRP A 111 6.67 20.36 -5.84
C TRP A 111 7.03 19.05 -6.54
N ILE A 112 8.20 18.99 -7.18
CA ILE A 112 8.70 17.80 -7.86
C ILE A 112 8.84 16.65 -6.87
N GLU A 113 9.51 16.88 -5.73
CA GLU A 113 9.70 15.87 -4.68
C GLU A 113 8.36 15.39 -4.10
N ARG A 114 7.44 16.32 -3.80
CA ARG A 114 6.14 15.98 -3.20
C ARG A 114 5.25 15.17 -4.14
N ALA A 115 5.33 15.42 -5.45
CA ALA A 115 4.59 14.66 -6.44
C ALA A 115 5.33 13.40 -6.89
N ASP A 116 6.56 13.13 -6.42
CA ASP A 116 7.45 12.11 -7.01
C ASP A 116 7.54 12.26 -8.55
N ALA A 117 7.53 13.51 -9.03
CA ALA A 117 7.49 13.81 -10.45
C ALA A 117 8.82 13.45 -11.11
N HIS A 118 8.76 12.66 -12.17
CA HIS A 118 9.95 12.25 -12.92
C HIS A 118 9.59 11.97 -14.37
N ALA A 119 10.60 11.97 -15.23
CA ALA A 119 10.45 11.67 -16.63
C ALA A 119 11.61 10.81 -17.09
N TRP A 120 11.39 9.94 -18.05
CA TRP A 120 12.42 9.06 -18.57
C TRP A 120 12.24 8.82 -20.06
N ASN A 121 13.32 8.42 -20.70
CA ASN A 121 13.29 7.91 -22.06
C ASN A 121 13.06 6.39 -22.02
N MET A 122 11.97 5.92 -22.63
CA MET A 122 11.58 4.50 -22.59
C MET A 122 12.54 3.58 -23.37
N GLN A 123 13.34 4.14 -24.29
CA GLN A 123 14.29 3.37 -25.10
C GLN A 123 15.66 3.27 -24.44
N THR A 124 16.16 4.38 -23.88
CA THR A 124 17.50 4.44 -23.27
C THR A 124 17.50 4.21 -21.76
N LEU A 125 16.32 4.23 -21.13
CA LEU A 125 16.10 4.18 -19.69
C LEU A 125 16.73 5.36 -18.93
N ALA A 126 17.13 6.42 -19.64
CA ALA A 126 17.73 7.59 -19.02
C ALA A 126 16.64 8.47 -18.39
N GLU A 127 16.85 8.86 -17.14
CA GLU A 127 16.07 9.90 -16.46
C GLU A 127 16.28 11.25 -17.14
N LEU A 128 15.19 12.00 -17.25
CA LEU A 128 15.12 13.32 -17.87
C LEU A 128 14.72 14.36 -16.82
N PRO A 129 15.37 15.54 -16.81
CA PRO A 129 15.05 16.57 -15.85
C PRO A 129 13.66 17.18 -16.11
N ILE A 130 12.92 17.39 -15.03
CA ILE A 130 11.73 18.25 -15.02
C ILE A 130 12.22 19.70 -14.92
N VAL A 131 11.90 20.52 -15.93
CA VAL A 131 12.44 21.89 -16.04
C VAL A 131 11.40 22.97 -15.82
N SER A 132 10.12 22.60 -15.80
CA SER A 132 9.03 23.53 -15.53
C SER A 132 8.04 22.92 -14.56
N VAL A 133 7.62 23.76 -13.61
CA VAL A 133 6.54 23.48 -12.66
C VAL A 133 5.60 24.68 -12.72
N ASP A 134 4.37 24.46 -13.17
CA ASP A 134 3.30 25.46 -13.10
C ASP A 134 2.36 25.13 -11.93
N ALA A 135 2.56 25.86 -10.84
CA ALA A 135 1.71 25.85 -9.65
C ALA A 135 0.97 27.19 -9.45
N SER A 136 0.88 28.02 -10.49
CA SER A 136 0.36 29.40 -10.40
C SER A 136 -1.10 29.49 -9.92
N LEU A 137 -1.87 28.42 -10.13
CA LEU A 137 -3.27 28.32 -9.71
C LEU A 137 -3.43 27.89 -8.24
N VAL A 138 -2.39 27.30 -7.64
CA VAL A 138 -2.45 26.80 -6.25
C VAL A 138 -2.41 27.96 -5.28
N LYS A 139 -3.38 28.00 -4.35
CA LYS A 139 -3.50 29.06 -3.34
C LYS A 139 -3.44 28.47 -1.94
N ALA A 140 -2.98 29.29 -0.98
CA ALA A 140 -3.00 28.97 0.46
C ALA A 140 -4.42 29.05 1.06
N VAL A 141 -5.39 28.48 0.35
CA VAL A 141 -6.82 28.43 0.72
C VAL A 141 -7.28 27.00 0.48
N PRO A 142 -8.04 26.38 1.41
CA PRO A 142 -8.51 25.02 1.23
C PRO A 142 -9.28 24.83 -0.07
N GLY A 143 -8.97 23.77 -0.80
CA GLY A 143 -9.57 23.51 -2.10
C GLY A 143 -8.78 22.53 -2.97
N HIS A 144 -9.33 22.28 -4.15
CA HIS A 144 -8.70 21.46 -5.19
C HIS A 144 -8.08 22.37 -6.25
N TYR A 145 -6.82 22.10 -6.56
CA TYR A 145 -6.03 22.80 -7.56
C TYR A 145 -5.32 21.77 -8.44
N SER A 146 -4.51 22.24 -9.38
CA SER A 146 -3.69 21.41 -10.23
C SER A 146 -2.29 22.00 -10.35
N VAL A 147 -1.30 21.12 -10.49
CA VAL A 147 0.08 21.48 -10.81
C VAL A 147 0.49 20.74 -12.07
N THR A 148 1.18 21.44 -12.97
CA THR A 148 1.69 20.86 -14.22
C THR A 148 3.21 20.76 -14.16
N PHE A 149 3.74 19.59 -14.49
CA PHE A 149 5.18 19.32 -14.63
C PHE A 149 5.51 19.15 -16.10
N ALA A 150 6.63 19.69 -16.57
CA ALA A 150 7.07 19.54 -17.95
C ALA A 150 8.57 19.28 -18.10
N THR A 151 8.92 18.49 -19.11
CA THR A 151 10.29 18.19 -19.52
C THR A 151 10.83 19.21 -20.52
N VAL A 152 12.14 19.17 -20.78
CA VAL A 152 12.80 20.02 -21.81
C VAL A 152 12.19 19.79 -23.20
N GLU A 153 11.76 18.57 -23.47
CA GLU A 153 11.25 18.14 -24.77
C GLU A 153 9.75 18.44 -24.94
N GLY A 154 9.13 19.14 -23.98
CA GLY A 154 7.75 19.62 -24.07
C GLY A 154 6.68 18.62 -23.66
N VAL A 155 7.06 17.46 -23.13
CA VAL A 155 6.13 16.48 -22.57
C VAL A 155 5.73 16.93 -21.16
N SER A 156 4.43 16.91 -20.85
CA SER A 156 3.92 17.40 -19.58
C SER A 156 2.82 16.52 -18.99
N THR A 157 2.71 16.52 -17.67
CA THR A 157 1.62 15.90 -16.91
C THR A 157 1.03 16.88 -15.90
N THR A 158 -0.26 16.75 -15.64
CA THR A 158 -0.99 17.60 -14.68
C THR A 158 -1.60 16.72 -13.58
N VAL A 159 -1.28 17.04 -12.33
CA VAL A 159 -1.77 16.31 -11.16
C VAL A 159 -2.65 17.18 -10.28
N PRO A 160 -3.67 16.59 -9.61
CA PRO A 160 -4.48 17.32 -8.65
C PRO A 160 -3.71 17.59 -7.36
N VAL A 161 -3.97 18.75 -6.77
CA VAL A 161 -3.45 19.18 -5.47
C VAL A 161 -4.62 19.48 -4.55
N LEU A 162 -4.63 18.84 -3.38
CA LEU A 162 -5.61 19.09 -2.33
C LEU A 162 -4.97 19.91 -1.20
N VAL A 163 -5.47 21.11 -0.98
CA VAL A 163 -5.05 21.98 0.13
C VAL A 163 -6.05 21.86 1.27
N SER A 164 -5.60 21.51 2.48
CA SER A 164 -6.41 21.34 3.68
C SER A 164 -6.09 22.36 4.78
N GLN A 165 -7.03 22.60 5.71
CA GLN A 165 -6.79 23.47 6.86
C GLN A 165 -5.90 22.80 7.93
N VAL A 166 -5.11 23.62 8.63
CA VAL A 166 -4.38 23.20 9.83
C VAL A 166 -5.41 22.80 10.90
N GLY A 167 -5.41 21.53 11.29
CA GLY A 167 -6.34 20.98 12.28
C GLY A 167 -7.54 20.22 11.69
N ALA A 168 -7.69 20.17 10.37
CA ALA A 168 -8.61 19.24 9.71
C ALA A 168 -8.00 17.83 9.69
N SER A 169 -7.86 17.22 10.87
CA SER A 169 -7.81 15.77 11.00
C SER A 169 -9.24 15.25 10.79
N GLY A 170 -9.69 15.26 9.55
CA GLY A 170 -11.00 14.76 9.15
C GLY A 170 -10.87 14.18 7.75
N GLU A 171 -10.82 12.85 7.70
CA GLU A 171 -11.09 11.99 6.55
C GLU A 171 -11.38 12.73 5.23
N ASN A 172 -10.33 12.94 4.42
CA ASN A 172 -10.50 13.37 3.04
C ASN A 172 -10.78 12.14 2.18
N THR A 173 -12.05 11.77 2.09
CA THR A 173 -12.57 10.91 1.03
C THR A 173 -12.56 11.71 -0.28
N LEU A 174 -11.47 11.60 -1.04
CA LEU A 174 -11.39 12.11 -2.41
C LEU A 174 -12.36 11.30 -3.28
N TYR A 175 -13.52 11.88 -3.58
CA TYR A 175 -14.45 11.37 -4.57
C TYR A 175 -13.79 11.39 -5.96
N GLY A 176 -13.64 10.21 -6.57
CA GLY A 176 -13.36 10.06 -8.00
C GLY A 176 -12.16 9.17 -8.36
N ALA A 177 -12.02 7.99 -7.76
CA ALA A 177 -11.29 6.88 -8.37
C ALA A 177 -12.02 5.59 -8.03
N ASN A 178 -12.31 4.80 -9.07
CA ASN A 178 -13.07 3.56 -9.01
C ASN A 178 -12.53 2.66 -7.90
N ASN A 179 -13.34 2.40 -6.88
CA ASN A 179 -13.10 1.30 -5.96
C ASN A 179 -13.86 0.07 -6.49
N GLU A 180 -13.54 -0.31 -7.72
CA GLU A 180 -13.59 -1.71 -8.10
C GLU A 180 -12.17 -2.24 -7.87
N ALA A 181 -12.04 -3.27 -7.04
CA ALA A 181 -10.84 -4.09 -6.82
C ALA A 181 -9.86 -3.75 -5.67
N LEU A 182 -10.35 -3.34 -4.50
CA LEU A 182 -9.76 -3.78 -3.22
C LEU A 182 -10.86 -4.25 -2.25
N GLY A 183 -11.24 -5.52 -2.42
CA GLY A 183 -11.91 -6.33 -1.39
C GLY A 183 -13.31 -5.88 -1.00
N SER A 184 -14.32 -6.42 -1.67
CA SER A 184 -15.74 -6.49 -1.26
C SER A 184 -16.01 -7.17 0.10
N GLY A 185 -14.98 -7.32 0.95
CA GLY A 185 -15.01 -8.03 2.23
C GLY A 185 -14.84 -7.16 3.47
N PHE A 186 -14.67 -5.83 3.38
CA PHE A 186 -14.44 -4.99 4.57
C PHE A 186 -15.46 -3.86 4.81
N GLY A 187 -16.28 -3.49 3.81
CA GLY A 187 -17.30 -2.44 3.95
C GLY A 187 -18.51 -2.82 4.82
N TRP A 188 -18.80 -4.12 4.95
CA TRP A 188 -19.80 -4.59 5.90
C TRP A 188 -19.31 -4.43 7.35
N PHE A 189 -17.99 -4.50 7.60
CA PHE A 189 -17.46 -4.37 8.96
C PHE A 189 -17.55 -2.93 9.49
N GLU A 190 -17.51 -1.91 8.65
CA GLU A 190 -17.69 -0.52 9.11
C GLU A 190 -19.15 -0.22 9.49
N SER A 191 -20.12 -0.69 8.71
CA SER A 191 -21.55 -0.51 9.02
C SER A 191 -22.03 -1.40 10.18
N PHE A 192 -21.59 -2.66 10.22
CA PHE A 192 -21.91 -3.58 11.32
C PHE A 192 -21.09 -3.29 12.56
N GLY A 193 -19.80 -2.98 12.45
CA GLY A 193 -18.88 -2.84 13.58
C GLY A 193 -19.30 -1.73 14.52
N PHE A 194 -19.62 -0.54 14.02
CA PHE A 194 -20.08 0.55 14.88
C PHE A 194 -21.46 0.30 15.47
N THR A 195 -22.36 -0.38 14.75
CA THR A 195 -23.70 -0.71 15.24
C THR A 195 -23.65 -1.79 16.33
N VAL A 196 -22.91 -2.86 16.09
CA VAL A 196 -22.69 -3.95 17.05
C VAL A 196 -21.95 -3.44 18.28
N LEU A 197 -20.92 -2.60 18.12
CA LEU A 197 -20.20 -1.98 19.23
C LEU A 197 -21.12 -1.07 20.07
N LYS A 198 -21.96 -0.24 19.44
CA LYS A 198 -22.94 0.60 20.15
C LYS A 198 -23.94 -0.23 20.93
N VAL A 199 -24.49 -1.28 20.33
CA VAL A 199 -25.41 -2.20 21.02
C VAL A 199 -24.70 -2.91 22.16
N PHE A 200 -23.46 -3.38 21.96
CA PHE A 200 -22.70 -4.06 23.00
C PHE A 200 -22.41 -3.16 24.20
N ILE A 201 -21.97 -1.92 23.98
CA ILE A 201 -21.74 -0.93 25.05
C ILE A 201 -23.06 -0.61 25.77
N LEU A 202 -24.15 -0.40 25.03
CA LEU A 202 -25.46 -0.12 25.62
C LEU A 202 -25.95 -1.29 26.48
N THR A 203 -25.75 -2.52 26.00
CA THR A 203 -26.17 -3.74 26.72
C THR A 203 -25.30 -3.95 27.96
N MET A 204 -23.98 -3.75 27.86
CA MET A 204 -23.06 -3.83 29.00
C MET A 204 -23.41 -2.81 30.09
N LEU A 205 -23.92 -1.63 29.71
CA LEU A 205 -24.36 -0.61 30.66
C LEU A 205 -25.73 -0.94 31.28
N LEU A 206 -26.69 -1.42 30.47
CA LEU A 206 -28.06 -1.68 30.92
C LEU A 206 -28.20 -2.96 31.74
N LEU A 207 -27.47 -4.02 31.40
CA LEU A 207 -27.54 -5.31 32.07
C LEU A 207 -27.34 -5.25 33.60
N PRO A 208 -26.28 -4.59 34.14
CA PRO A 208 -26.11 -4.48 35.59
C PRO A 208 -27.22 -3.66 36.26
N LEU A 209 -27.79 -2.68 35.56
CA LEU A 209 -28.87 -1.84 36.08
C LEU A 209 -30.19 -2.62 36.19
N VAL A 210 -30.48 -3.47 35.20
CA VAL A 210 -31.62 -4.40 35.23
C VAL A 210 -31.45 -5.45 36.32
N LEU A 211 -30.23 -6.02 36.49
CA LEU A 211 -29.95 -6.97 37.55
C LEU A 211 -30.13 -6.36 38.95
N LEU A 212 -29.70 -5.12 39.16
CA LEU A 212 -29.93 -4.39 40.40
C LEU A 212 -31.43 -4.21 40.67
N PHE A 213 -32.20 -3.84 39.65
CA PHE A 213 -33.65 -3.67 39.79
C PHE A 213 -34.35 -4.99 40.15
N PHE A 214 -33.91 -6.10 39.55
CA PHE A 214 -34.43 -7.43 39.85
C PHE A 214 -34.08 -7.89 41.28
N GLN A 215 -32.83 -7.67 41.72
CA GLN A 215 -32.41 -7.95 43.11
C GLN A 215 -33.22 -7.14 44.13
N PHE A 216 -33.46 -5.86 43.84
CA PHE A 216 -34.30 -5.00 44.68
C PHE A 216 -35.72 -5.55 44.79
N PHE A 217 -36.31 -6.01 43.68
CA PHE A 217 -37.67 -6.53 43.68
C PHE A 217 -37.80 -7.86 44.44
N LEU A 218 -36.82 -8.77 44.29
CA LEU A 218 -36.78 -10.00 45.09
C LEU A 218 -36.64 -9.70 46.58
N SER A 219 -35.76 -8.77 46.95
CA SER A 219 -35.55 -8.35 48.34
C SER A 219 -36.82 -7.75 48.94
N SER A 220 -37.53 -6.92 48.18
CA SER A 220 -38.81 -6.33 48.61
C SER A 220 -39.88 -7.38 48.84
N LYS A 221 -39.96 -8.41 48.01
CA LYS A 221 -40.93 -9.51 48.19
C LYS A 221 -40.63 -10.33 49.44
N LEU A 222 -39.35 -10.67 49.68
CA LEU A 222 -38.93 -11.39 50.88
C LEU A 222 -39.20 -10.59 52.15
N MET A 223 -38.97 -9.27 52.12
CA MET A 223 -39.26 -8.40 53.28
C MET A 223 -40.76 -8.40 53.63
N LYS A 224 -41.64 -8.34 52.63
CA LYS A 224 -43.10 -8.42 52.85
C LYS A 224 -43.54 -9.76 53.43
N GLU A 225 -42.93 -10.87 53.01
CA GLU A 225 -43.22 -12.19 53.57
C GLU A 225 -42.72 -12.32 55.01
N LEU A 226 -41.57 -11.72 55.35
CA LEU A 226 -41.05 -11.67 56.72
C LEU A 226 -41.93 -10.81 57.65
N GLU A 227 -42.34 -9.62 57.21
CA GLU A 227 -43.28 -8.77 57.98
C GLU A 227 -44.61 -9.51 58.26
N GLY A 228 -45.12 -10.27 57.28
CA GLY A 228 -46.34 -11.08 57.46
C GLY A 228 -46.20 -12.27 58.43
N ILE A 229 -44.99 -12.79 58.64
CA ILE A 229 -44.72 -13.86 59.61
C ILE A 229 -44.52 -13.27 61.01
N THR A 230 -43.85 -12.13 61.13
CA THR A 230 -43.64 -11.45 62.42
C THR A 230 -44.96 -10.95 63.02
N ASP A 231 -45.92 -10.51 62.20
CA ASP A 231 -47.26 -10.08 62.66
C ASP A 231 -48.18 -11.25 63.08
N ARG A 232 -47.89 -12.48 62.61
CA ARG A 232 -48.62 -13.71 63.02
C ARG A 232 -48.00 -14.41 64.24
N GLY A 233 -46.76 -14.12 64.60
CA GLY A 233 -46.08 -14.69 65.77
C GLY A 233 -46.33 -13.95 67.09
N GLY A 234 -47.10 -12.86 67.07
CA GLY A 234 -47.39 -11.99 68.22
C GLY A 234 -48.82 -12.08 68.78
N LYS A 235 -49.54 -13.18 68.57
CA LYS A 235 -50.82 -13.48 69.22
C LYS A 235 -50.78 -14.83 69.93
#